data_AF-A0A2J8IGC8-F1
#
_entry.id   AF-A0A2J8IGC8-F1
#
_cell.length_a   1.000
_cell.length_b   1.000
_cell.length_c   1.000
_cell.angle_alpha   90.00
_cell.angle_beta   90.00
_cell.angle_gamma   90.00
#
_symmetry.space_group_name_H-M   'P 1'
#
loop_
_entity.id
_entity.type
_entity.pdbx_description
1 polymer ?
#
loop_
_entity_poly.entity_id
_entity_poly.type
_entity_poly.pdbx_seq_one_letter_code
_entity_poly.pdbx_strand_id
1 'polypeptide(L)'
;MPWWSWILIWVALVALSLLFYVLLGIRLFRQFMATMKDLGAAGEKLGHLGPLEVADAPADPSTPSPGSAVFASPTVMRHDYEASKSSRREERRLKRVQRKTDRGQPQALGDLDFT
;
A
#
# COMPACT_ATOMS: atom_id res chain seq x y z
N MET A 1 18.72 -39.97 32.48
CA MET A 1 18.84 -39.27 31.19
C MET A 1 17.44 -39.13 30.60
N PRO A 2 16.80 -37.96 30.71
CA PRO A 2 15.38 -37.81 30.38
C PRO A 2 15.22 -37.72 28.86
N TRP A 3 15.09 -38.87 28.21
CA TRP A 3 14.63 -39.05 26.82
C TRP A 3 13.49 -38.09 26.44
N TRP A 4 12.61 -37.78 27.41
CA TRP A 4 11.40 -36.99 27.22
C TRP A 4 11.66 -35.54 26.82
N SER A 5 12.80 -34.97 27.23
CA SER A 5 13.16 -33.59 26.87
C SER A 5 13.30 -33.41 25.36
N TRP A 6 13.73 -34.43 24.63
CA TRP A 6 13.86 -34.37 23.17
C TRP A 6 12.51 -34.20 22.48
N ILE A 7 11.49 -34.95 22.91
CA ILE A 7 10.13 -34.87 22.36
C ILE A 7 9.52 -33.48 22.62
N LEU A 8 9.71 -32.94 23.83
CA LEU A 8 9.22 -31.60 24.18
C LEU A 8 9.82 -30.50 23.29
N ILE A 9 11.11 -30.62 22.95
CA ILE A 9 11.77 -29.68 22.04
C ILE A 9 11.13 -29.71 20.65
N TRP A 10 10.88 -30.89 20.09
CA TRP A 10 10.22 -31.02 18.79
C TRP A 10 8.81 -30.47 18.79
N VAL A 11 8.02 -30.78 19.83
CA VAL A 11 6.65 -30.25 19.96
C VAL A 11 6.67 -28.72 20.05
N ALA A 12 7.58 -28.15 20.84
CA ALA A 12 7.72 -26.70 20.93
C ALA A 12 8.13 -26.06 19.59
N LEU A 13 9.07 -26.66 18.87
CA LEU A 13 9.50 -26.20 17.54
C LEU A 13 8.36 -26.24 16.52
N VAL A 14 7.62 -27.36 16.47
CA VAL A 14 6.48 -27.51 15.57
C VAL A 14 5.37 -26.53 15.93
N ALA A 15 5.04 -26.38 17.21
CA ALA A 15 4.02 -25.44 17.67
C ALA A 15 4.40 -23.99 17.32
N LEU A 16 5.66 -23.60 17.54
CA LEU A 16 6.16 -22.26 17.21
C LEU A 16 6.11 -22.01 15.69
N SER A 17 6.53 -22.99 14.89
CA SER A 17 6.46 -22.91 13.44
C SER A 17 5.02 -22.79 12.96
N LEU A 18 4.11 -23.60 13.50
CA LEU A 18 2.69 -23.58 13.15
C LEU A 18 2.07 -22.23 13.50
N LEU A 19 2.36 -21.70 14.70
CA LEU A 19 1.93 -20.37 15.12
C LEU A 19 2.41 -19.30 14.13
N PHE A 20 3.68 -19.35 13.73
CA PHE A 20 4.23 -18.41 12.76
C PHE A 20 3.49 -18.50 11.41
N TYR A 21 3.25 -19.71 10.91
CA TYR A 21 2.49 -19.90 9.66
C TYR A 21 1.05 -19.43 9.76
N VAL A 22 0.37 -19.65 10.89
CA VAL A 22 -1.00 -19.17 11.10
C VAL A 22 -1.03 -17.65 11.12
N LEU A 23 -0.11 -17.00 11.85
CA LEU A 23 -0.03 -15.53 11.89
C LEU A 23 0.28 -14.95 10.50
N LEU A 24 1.23 -15.57 9.79
CA LEU A 24 1.60 -15.15 8.44
C LEU A 24 0.42 -15.35 7.47
N GLY A 25 -0.26 -16.50 7.56
CA GLY A 25 -1.45 -16.82 6.78
C GLY A 25 -2.59 -15.84 7.02
N ILE A 26 -2.91 -15.51 8.27
CA ILE A 26 -3.92 -14.51 8.61
C ILE A 26 -3.52 -13.13 8.06
N ARG A 27 -2.26 -12.73 8.22
CA ARG A 27 -1.76 -11.45 7.69
C ARG A 27 -1.91 -11.39 6.17
N LEU A 28 -1.45 -12.42 5.46
CA LEU A 28 -1.52 -12.51 4.01
C LEU A 28 -2.96 -12.54 3.52
N PHE A 29 -3.81 -13.32 4.18
CA PHE A 29 -5.23 -13.42 3.87
C PHE A 29 -5.94 -12.07 4.03
N ARG A 30 -5.66 -11.34 5.12
CA ARG A 30 -6.21 -9.99 5.30
C ARG A 30 -5.77 -9.02 4.21
N GLN A 31 -4.50 -9.08 3.79
CA GLN A 31 -3.99 -8.23 2.71
C GLN A 31 -4.62 -8.62 1.37
N PHE A 32 -4.67 -9.91 1.05
CA PHE A 32 -5.30 -10.42 -0.16
C PHE A 32 -6.78 -10.03 -0.23
N MET A 33 -7.51 -10.17 0.87
CA MET A 33 -8.93 -9.84 0.90
C MET A 33 -9.19 -8.33 0.80
N ALA A 34 -8.26 -7.50 1.28
CA ALA A 34 -8.30 -6.05 1.02
C ALA A 34 -8.14 -5.77 -0.49
N THR A 35 -7.14 -6.36 -1.14
CA THR A 35 -6.96 -6.23 -2.59
C THR A 35 -8.17 -6.77 -3.38
N MET A 36 -8.73 -7.90 -2.97
CA MET A 36 -9.90 -8.51 -3.60
C MET A 36 -11.13 -7.63 -3.45
N LYS A 37 -11.30 -6.95 -2.30
CA LYS A 37 -12.37 -5.97 -2.09
C LYS A 37 -12.19 -4.76 -3.00
N ASP A 38 -10.97 -4.26 -3.14
CA ASP A 38 -10.65 -3.14 -4.04
C ASP A 38 -10.90 -3.53 -5.51
N LEU A 39 -10.52 -4.75 -5.89
CA LEU A 39 -10.75 -5.30 -7.22
C LEU A 39 -12.24 -5.58 -7.49
N GLY A 40 -13.00 -6.02 -6.48
CA GLY A 40 -14.46 -6.15 -6.55
C GLY A 40 -15.15 -4.80 -6.73
N ALA A 41 -14.72 -3.78 -5.98
CA ALA A 41 -15.23 -2.41 -6.15
C ALA A 41 -14.87 -1.82 -7.53
N ALA A 42 -13.69 -2.13 -8.06
CA ALA A 42 -13.32 -1.77 -9.43
C ALA A 42 -14.08 -2.61 -10.48
N GLY A 43 -14.32 -3.88 -10.20
CA GLY A 43 -15.11 -4.80 -11.02
C GLY A 43 -16.57 -4.40 -11.13
N GLU A 44 -17.18 -3.89 -10.05
CA GLU A 44 -18.53 -3.31 -10.07
C GLU A 44 -18.58 -2.09 -11.02
N LYS A 45 -17.55 -1.23 -10.96
CA LYS A 45 -17.42 -0.08 -11.88
C LYS A 45 -17.19 -0.50 -13.33
N LEU A 46 -16.42 -1.56 -13.57
CA LEU A 46 -16.23 -2.15 -14.89
C LEU A 46 -17.48 -2.89 -15.39
N GLY A 47 -18.27 -3.48 -14.49
CA GLY A 47 -19.55 -4.11 -14.81
C GLY A 47 -20.63 -3.09 -15.19
N HIS A 48 -20.56 -1.88 -14.63
CA HIS A 48 -21.32 -0.73 -15.12
C HIS A 48 -20.83 -0.22 -16.49
N LEU A 49 -19.63 -0.59 -16.93
CA LEU A 49 -19.11 -0.39 -18.29
C LEU A 49 -19.37 -1.63 -19.17
N GLY A 50 -20.50 -2.30 -18.99
CA GLY A 50 -21.05 -3.21 -20.01
C GLY A 50 -21.18 -2.49 -21.36
N PRO A 51 -21.11 -3.21 -22.51
CA PRO A 51 -20.60 -2.71 -23.78
C PRO A 51 -21.34 -1.46 -24.28
N LEU A 52 -20.83 -0.29 -23.94
CA LEU A 52 -21.25 0.96 -24.56
C LEU A 52 -20.00 1.61 -25.12
N GLU A 53 -20.01 1.61 -26.45
CA GLU A 53 -19.46 2.63 -27.32
C GLU A 53 -18.02 3.04 -27.06
N VAL A 54 -17.25 2.94 -28.13
CA VAL A 54 -16.10 3.80 -28.41
C VAL A 54 -16.57 5.26 -28.31
N ALA A 55 -16.72 5.76 -27.10
CA ALA A 55 -16.78 7.17 -26.82
C ALA A 55 -15.34 7.57 -26.56
N ASP A 56 -14.73 8.16 -27.59
CA ASP A 56 -13.51 8.97 -27.52
C ASP A 56 -13.68 10.03 -26.41
N ALA A 57 -13.45 9.64 -25.16
CA ALA A 57 -13.21 10.56 -24.07
C ALA A 57 -11.69 10.81 -24.07
N PRO A 58 -11.23 12.08 -24.10
CA PRO A 58 -9.80 12.37 -24.13
C PRO A 58 -9.18 11.79 -22.87
N ALA A 59 -8.29 10.81 -23.05
CA ALA A 59 -7.56 10.18 -21.98
C ALA A 59 -6.85 11.27 -21.16
N ASP A 60 -7.21 11.39 -19.89
CA ASP A 60 -6.46 12.20 -18.94
C ASP A 60 -5.06 11.56 -18.84
N PRO A 61 -3.99 12.27 -19.24
CA PRO A 61 -2.65 11.69 -19.32
C PRO A 61 -2.05 11.35 -17.95
N SER A 62 -2.76 11.64 -16.86
CA SER A 62 -2.28 11.52 -15.47
C SER A 62 -2.56 10.18 -14.79
N THR A 63 -3.42 9.32 -15.35
CA THR A 63 -3.67 7.98 -14.79
C THR A 63 -2.78 6.92 -15.43
N PRO A 64 -1.82 6.31 -14.70
CA PRO A 64 -0.96 5.29 -15.27
C PRO A 64 -1.77 4.04 -15.61
N SER A 65 -1.81 3.72 -16.90
CA SER A 65 -2.45 2.50 -17.42
C SER A 65 -1.79 1.26 -16.79
N PRO A 66 -2.56 0.26 -16.31
CA PRO A 66 -2.01 -1.00 -15.81
C PRO A 66 -1.11 -1.67 -16.86
N GLY A 67 0.18 -1.85 -16.56
CA GLY A 67 1.17 -2.42 -17.49
C GLY A 67 2.13 -1.40 -18.12
N SER A 68 1.87 -0.10 -17.99
CA SER A 68 2.75 0.96 -18.50
C SER A 68 4.16 0.92 -17.91
N ALA A 69 4.34 0.45 -16.67
CA ALA A 69 5.64 0.39 -16.01
C ALA A 69 6.66 -0.55 -16.67
N VAL A 70 6.23 -1.55 -17.46
CA VAL A 70 7.14 -2.50 -18.12
C VAL A 70 7.70 -1.93 -19.43
N PHE A 71 6.96 -1.01 -20.08
CA PHE A 71 7.31 -0.41 -21.38
C PHE A 71 7.48 1.12 -21.33
N ALA A 72 7.43 1.72 -20.14
CA ALA A 72 7.59 3.16 -19.99
C ALA A 72 9.01 3.61 -20.32
N SER A 73 9.12 4.75 -21.00
CA SER A 73 10.41 5.41 -21.23
C SER A 73 11.11 5.68 -19.88
N PRO A 74 12.42 5.39 -19.74
CA PRO A 74 13.17 5.66 -18.52
C PRO A 74 13.09 7.10 -18.02
N THR A 75 12.91 8.07 -18.92
CA THR A 75 12.76 9.49 -18.57
C THR A 75 11.44 9.77 -17.86
N VAL A 76 10.34 9.17 -18.31
CA VAL A 76 9.00 9.32 -17.72
C VAL A 76 8.97 8.66 -16.35
N MET A 77 9.51 7.45 -16.23
CA MET A 77 9.58 6.73 -14.95
C MET A 77 10.42 7.50 -13.91
N ARG A 78 11.47 8.22 -14.34
CA ARG A 78 12.26 9.07 -13.45
C ARG A 78 11.47 10.26 -12.92
N HIS A 79 10.71 10.94 -13.78
CA HIS A 79 9.83 12.03 -13.37
C HIS A 79 8.74 11.55 -12.39
N ASP A 80 8.10 10.42 -12.68
CA ASP A 80 7.07 9.83 -11.80
C ASP A 80 7.66 9.41 -10.45
N TYR A 81 8.89 8.89 -10.45
CA TYR A 81 9.60 8.55 -9.23
C TYR A 81 9.94 9.80 -8.40
N GLU A 82 10.44 10.86 -9.02
CA GLU A 82 10.76 12.11 -8.34
C GLU A 82 9.50 12.79 -7.76
N ALA A 83 8.39 12.78 -8.51
CA ALA A 83 7.09 13.27 -8.05
C ALA A 83 6.51 12.40 -6.91
N SER A 84 6.63 11.08 -7.00
CA SER A 84 6.22 10.18 -5.93
C SER A 84 7.09 10.36 -4.67
N LYS A 85 8.37 10.71 -4.84
CA LYS A 85 9.31 10.95 -3.74
C LYS A 85 9.02 12.26 -3.02
N SER A 86 8.68 13.33 -3.73
CA SER A 86 8.25 14.60 -3.11
C SER A 86 6.94 14.42 -2.35
N SER A 87 5.95 13.76 -2.95
CA SER A 87 4.65 13.47 -2.32
C SER A 87 4.81 12.72 -0.99
N ARG A 88 5.65 11.68 -0.93
CA ARG A 88 5.93 10.95 0.34
C ARG A 88 6.61 11.84 1.39
N ARG A 89 7.40 12.83 0.98
CA ARG A 89 8.05 13.78 1.89
C ARG A 89 7.01 14.73 2.49
N GLU A 90 6.10 15.22 1.65
CA GLU A 90 4.98 16.09 2.05
C GLU A 90 4.01 15.37 2.98
N GLU A 91 3.62 14.13 2.66
CA GLU A 91 2.77 13.32 3.55
C GLU A 91 3.37 13.16 4.96
N ARG A 92 4.70 12.98 5.05
CA ARG A 92 5.40 12.89 6.33
C ARG A 92 5.42 14.23 7.06
N ARG A 93 5.58 15.35 6.34
CA ARG A 93 5.47 16.71 6.93
C ARG A 93 4.07 16.93 7.46
N LEU A 94 3.03 16.69 6.66
CA LEU A 94 1.62 16.83 7.06
C LEU A 94 1.29 16.00 8.30
N LYS A 95 1.73 14.74 8.38
CA LYS A 95 1.54 13.90 9.58
C LYS A 95 2.25 14.45 10.82
N ARG A 96 3.41 15.09 10.67
CA ARG A 96 4.12 15.74 11.79
C ARG A 96 3.40 17.01 12.24
N VAL A 97 2.94 17.81 11.29
CA VAL A 97 2.18 19.04 11.54
C VAL A 97 0.87 18.70 12.25
N GLN A 98 0.09 17.75 11.72
CA GLN A 98 -1.17 17.30 12.32
C GLN A 98 -0.97 16.83 13.77
N ARG A 99 0.04 15.97 14.02
CA ARG A 99 0.37 15.52 15.40
C ARG A 99 0.74 16.66 16.34
N LYS A 100 1.35 17.74 15.85
CA LYS A 100 1.71 18.92 16.66
C LYS A 100 0.48 19.80 16.92
N THR A 101 -0.37 19.98 15.90
CA THR A 101 -1.67 20.68 16.01
C THR A 101 -2.56 20.02 17.06
N ASP A 102 -2.71 18.69 16.99
CA ASP A 102 -3.53 17.92 17.94
C ASP A 102 -3.04 18.07 19.39
N ARG A 103 -1.75 18.35 19.58
CA ARG A 103 -1.11 18.55 20.88
C ARG A 103 -0.99 20.02 21.29
N GLY A 104 -1.51 20.96 20.49
CA GLY A 104 -1.42 22.40 20.73
C GLY A 104 0.02 22.94 20.76
N GLN A 105 0.97 22.24 20.12
CA GLN A 105 2.38 22.65 20.12
C GLN A 105 2.65 23.67 19.00
N PRO A 106 3.53 24.67 19.24
CA PRO A 106 3.89 25.64 18.21
C PRO A 106 4.52 24.95 17.00
N GLN A 107 4.05 25.30 15.81
CA GLN A 107 4.58 24.82 14.54
C GLN A 107 5.81 25.64 14.13
N ALA A 108 6.70 25.04 13.33
CA ALA A 108 7.85 25.78 12.80
C ALA A 108 7.37 26.78 11.74
N LEU A 109 8.03 27.93 11.62
CA LEU A 109 7.62 28.97 10.65
C LEU A 109 7.65 28.46 9.19
N GLY A 110 8.55 27.53 8.87
CA GLY A 110 8.61 26.88 7.55
C GLY A 110 7.55 25.80 7.32
N ASP A 111 6.74 25.48 8.33
CA ASP A 111 5.54 24.64 8.18
C ASP A 111 4.30 25.45 7.80
N LEU A 112 4.37 26.78 7.92
CA LEU A 112 3.34 27.71 7.50
C LEU A 112 3.60 28.08 6.04
N ASP A 113 2.70 27.71 5.15
CA ASP A 113 2.80 28.05 3.73
C ASP A 113 2.52 29.55 3.56
N PHE A 114 3.59 30.36 3.58
CA PHE A 114 3.55 31.77 3.21
C PHE A 114 3.79 31.92 1.72
N THR A 115 2.81 31.54 0.91
CA THR A 115 2.76 31.76 -0.54
C THR A 115 1.35 32.09 -0.98
#